data_AF-A0A316MAF5-F1
#
_entry.id   AF-A0A316MAF5-F1
#
_cell.length_a   1.000
_cell.length_b   1.000
_cell.length_c   1.000
_cell.angle_alpha   90.00
_cell.angle_beta   90.00
_cell.angle_gamma   90.00
#
_symmetry.space_group_name_H-M   'P 1'
#
loop_
_entity.id
_entity.type
_entity.pdbx_description
1 polymer ?
#
loop_
_entity_poly.entity_id
_entity_poly.type
_entity_poly.pdbx_seq_one_letter_code
_entity_poly.pdbx_strand_id
1 'polypeptide(L)' 'MNVKDEYDYEKFHLTMHCFLSEVTDGHLKLNTHNDAKWIELDELNNPRWVPADILVVKAIKNM' A
#
# COMPACT_ATOMS: atom_id res chain seq x y z
N MET A 1 10.00 7.05 -1.96
CA MET A 1 10.17 5.77 -1.24
C MET A 1 10.47 4.70 -2.26
N ASN A 2 11.56 3.96 -2.09
CA ASN A 2 11.85 2.74 -2.85
C ASN A 2 11.96 1.62 -1.83
N VAL A 3 10.82 1.11 -1.38
CA VAL A 3 10.79 -0.02 -0.45
C VAL A 3 10.65 -1.30 -1.25
N LYS A 4 11.61 -2.21 -1.05
CA LYS A 4 11.52 -3.58 -1.53
C LYS A 4 11.09 -4.43 -0.34
N ASP A 5 9.86 -4.89 -0.37
CA ASP A 5 9.32 -5.79 0.65
C ASP A 5 9.31 -7.21 0.10
N GLU A 6 9.76 -8.15 0.94
CA GLU A 6 9.72 -9.58 0.68
C GLU A 6 8.76 -10.20 1.71
N TYR A 7 7.86 -11.07 1.27
CA TYR A 7 6.92 -11.74 2.16
C TYR A 7 6.69 -13.19 1.71
N ASP A 8 6.92 -14.13 2.62
CA ASP A 8 6.65 -15.55 2.39
C ASP A 8 5.22 -15.91 2.80
N TYR A 9 4.43 -16.34 1.82
CA TYR A 9 3.20 -17.08 2.07
C TYR A 9 3.48 -18.58 2.00
N GLU A 10 2.62 -19.38 2.63
CA GLU A 10 2.79 -20.85 2.69
C GLU A 10 3.04 -21.50 1.31
N LYS A 11 2.48 -20.95 0.25
CA LYS A 11 2.54 -21.52 -1.11
C LYS A 11 3.49 -20.79 -2.07
N PHE A 12 3.95 -19.59 -1.72
CA PHE A 12 4.74 -18.77 -2.64
C PHE A 12 5.49 -17.65 -1.93
N HIS A 13 6.54 -17.17 -2.60
CA HIS A 13 7.29 -15.98 -2.19
C HIS A 13 6.78 -14.76 -2.95
N LEU A 14 6.48 -13.68 -2.22
CA LEU A 14 6.07 -12.39 -2.79
C LEU A 14 7.21 -11.39 -2.67
N THR A 15 7.62 -10.82 -3.81
CA THR A 15 8.48 -9.64 -3.87
C THR A 15 7.65 -8.45 -4.32
N MET A 16 7.66 -7.36 -3.54
CA MET A 16 6.92 -6.14 -3.82
C MET A 16 7.86 -4.94 -3.90
N HIS A 17 7.67 -4.11 -4.92
CA HIS A 17 8.37 -2.85 -5.09
C HIS A 17 7.38 -1.70 -4.91
N CYS A 18 7.52 -0.95 -3.82
CA CYS A 18 6.63 0.15 -3.47
C CYS A 18 7.27 1.50 -3.81
N PHE A 19 6.49 2.33 -4.52
CA PHE A 19 6.88 3.67 -4.95
C PHE A 19 5.94 4.72 -4.36
N LEU A 20 6.51 5.72 -3.70
CA LEU A 20 5.74 6.90 -3.30
C LEU A 20 5.44 7.74 -4.54
N SER A 21 4.16 8.02 -4.77
CA SER A 21 3.69 8.71 -5.98
C SER A 21 2.71 9.81 -5.61
N GLU A 22 2.61 10.82 -6.46
CA GLU A 22 1.66 11.91 -6.35
C GLU A 22 0.79 12.00 -7.60
N VAL A 23 -0.44 12.50 -7.45
CA VAL A 23 -1.31 12.78 -8.59
C VAL A 23 -0.93 14.16 -9.12
N THR A 24 -0.33 14.22 -10.31
CA THR A 24 0.15 15.49 -10.89
C THR A 24 -0.94 16.25 -11.65
N ASP A 25 -1.95 15.54 -12.18
CA ASP A 25 -3.10 16.12 -12.88
C ASP A 25 -4.24 15.08 -12.99
N GLY A 26 -5.46 15.55 -13.23
CA GLY A 26 -6.65 14.71 -13.48
C GLY A 26 -7.30 14.09 -12.24
N HIS A 27 -8.15 13.08 -12.47
CA HIS A 27 -8.89 12.36 -11.43
C HIS A 27 -8.73 10.85 -11.56
N LEU A 28 -8.55 10.17 -10.42
CA LEU A 28 -8.48 8.71 -10.38
C LEU A 28 -9.86 8.10 -10.67
N LYS A 29 -9.89 7.11 -11.57
CA LYS A 29 -11.09 6.34 -11.91
C LYS A 29 -10.87 4.86 -11.58
N LEU A 30 -11.86 4.25 -10.94
CA LEU A 30 -11.87 2.81 -10.71
C LEU A 30 -12.19 2.07 -12.02
N ASN A 31 -11.28 1.19 -12.43
CA ASN A 31 -11.46 0.35 -13.61
C ASN A 31 -11.88 -1.08 -13.25
N THR A 32 -11.10 -1.76 -12.39
CA THR A 32 -11.32 -3.18 -12.01
C THR A 32 -11.65 -3.37 -10.53
N HIS A 33 -11.37 -2.36 -9.70
CA HIS A 33 -11.58 -2.43 -8.26
C HIS A 33 -12.99 -1.95 -7.89
N ASN A 34 -13.54 -2.53 -6.83
CA ASN A 34 -14.90 -2.23 -6.38
C ASN A 34 -15.01 -0.93 -5.58
N ASP A 35 -13.93 -0.48 -4.92
CA ASP A 35 -13.93 0.71 -4.07
C ASP A 35 -12.53 1.29 -3.89
N ALA A 36 -12.44 2.58 -3.55
CA ALA A 36 -11.22 3.24 -3.07
C ALA A 36 -11.56 4.42 -2.15
N LYS A 37 -10.72 4.61 -1.12
CA LYS A 37 -10.89 5.69 -0.15
C LYS A 37 -9.54 6.35 0.13
N TRP A 38 -9.53 7.69 0.12
CA TRP A 38 -8.45 8.48 0.69
C TRP A 38 -8.57 8.49 2.22
N ILE A 39 -7.47 8.23 2.91
CA ILE A 39 -7.39 8.23 4.37
C ILE A 39 -6.21 9.07 4.82
N GLU A 40 -6.32 9.64 6.00
CA GLU A 40 -5.23 10.39 6.63
C GLU A 40 -4.15 9.43 7.16
N LEU A 41 -2.94 9.95 7.39
CA LEU A 41 -1.80 9.14 7.85
C LEU A 41 -2.03 8.53 9.24
N ASP A 42 -2.74 9.22 10.12
CA ASP A 42 -3.09 8.72 11.46
C ASP A 42 -4.13 7.58 11.40
N GLU A 43 -5.00 7.59 10.39
CA GLU A 43 -6.00 6.55 10.13
C GLU A 43 -5.43 5.26 9.52
N LEU A 44 -4.14 5.22 9.13
CA LEU A 44 -3.52 4.07 8.47
C LEU A 44 -3.60 2.74 9.25
N ASN A 45 -3.88 2.77 10.57
CA ASN A 45 -4.08 1.55 11.37
C ASN A 45 -5.52 1.02 11.33
N ASN A 46 -6.47 1.77 10.79
CA ASN A 46 -7.90 1.43 10.83
C ASN A 46 -8.26 0.33 9.79
N PRO A 47 -7.78 0.37 8.55
CA PRO A 47 -8.08 -0.68 7.58
C PRO A 47 -7.46 -2.02 7.98
N ARG A 48 -8.16 -3.12 7.64
CA ARG A 48 -7.63 -4.47 7.79
C ARG A 48 -6.73 -4.81 6.60
N TRP A 49 -5.47 -4.37 6.67
CA TRP A 49 -4.45 -4.67 5.67
C TRP A 49 -4.15 -6.17 5.60
N VAL A 50 -3.80 -6.64 4.40
CA VAL A 50 -3.24 -7.99 4.25
C VAL A 50 -1.78 -7.98 4.74
N PRO A 51 -1.21 -9.15 5.10
CA PRO A 51 0.06 -9.19 5.82
C PRO A 51 1.24 -8.47 5.14
N ALA A 52 1.35 -8.54 3.82
CA ALA A 52 2.40 -7.84 3.07
C ALA A 52 2.28 -6.32 3.20
N ASP A 53 1.08 -5.77 3.01
CA ASP A 53 0.81 -4.33 3.07
C ASP A 53 1.04 -3.71 4.47
N ILE A 54 0.99 -4.50 5.55
CA ILE A 54 1.34 -4.03 6.89
C ILE A 54 2.79 -3.51 6.95
N LEU A 55 3.71 -4.12 6.17
CA LEU A 55 5.10 -3.67 6.09
C LEU A 55 5.19 -2.28 5.45
N VAL A 56 4.46 -2.07 4.36
CA VAL A 56 4.36 -0.78 3.66
C VAL A 56 3.79 0.29 4.60
N VAL A 57 2.70 -0.01 5.30
CA VAL A 57 2.06 0.93 6.24
C VAL A 57 3.03 1.37 7.34
N LYS A 58 3.78 0.43 7.92
CA LYS A 58 4.82 0.75 8.92
C LYS A 58 5.92 1.62 8.32
N ALA A 59 6.34 1.34 7.10
CA ALA A 59 7.38 2.09 6.44
C ALA A 59 6.93 3.52 6.08
N ILE A 60 5.66 3.72 5.70
CA ILE A 60 5.05 5.06 5.51
C ILE A 60 5.03 5.84 6.84
N LYS A 61 4.70 5.20 7.96
CA LYS A 61 4.65 5.86 9.27
C LYS A 61 6.01 6.27 9.84
N ASN A 62 7.09 5.67 9.33
CA ASN A 62 8.46 5.95 9.73
C ASN A 62 9.18 6.90 8.76
N MET A 63 8.45 7.50 7.81
CA MET A 63 8.94 8.62 7.01
C MET A 63 9.03 9.89 7.85
#